data_AF-A0A9D0IBN9-F1
#
_entry.id   AF-A0A9D0IBN9-F1
#
_cell.length_a   1.000
_cell.length_b   1.000
_cell.length_c   1.000
_cell.angle_alpha   90.00
_cell.angle_beta   90.00
_cell.angle_gamma   90.00
#
_symmetry.space_group_name_H-M   'P 1'
#
loop_
_entity.id
_entity.type
_entity.pdbx_description
1 polymer ?
#
loop_
_entity_poly.entity_id
_entity_poly.type
_entity_poly.pdbx_seq_one_letter_code
_entity_poly.pdbx_strand_id
1 'polypeptide(L)'
;MKKRNPLIPWLYVAPTLLILAAYLVYPTLNTLYLSFLDKRSESFVGLKNYAWVFTSSTMRTAFRNNLLWIVLFTALTVSLGLILAVMADRVRYESSVKSTIFLPMAISFVGA
;
A
#
# COMPACT_ATOMS: atom_id res chain seq x y z
N MET A 1 -3.74 45.43 1.78
CA MET A 1 -3.62 43.98 1.46
C MET A 1 -2.33 43.45 2.10
N LYS A 2 -2.44 42.65 3.18
CA LYS A 2 -1.28 42.15 3.95
C LYS A 2 -0.62 41.02 3.16
N LYS A 3 0.56 41.25 2.58
CA LYS A 3 1.37 40.21 1.91
C LYS A 3 1.63 39.09 2.91
N ARG A 4 0.95 37.96 2.76
CA ARG A 4 1.18 36.76 3.58
C ARG A 4 2.55 36.21 3.19
N ASN A 5 3.41 36.01 4.18
CA ASN A 5 4.77 35.52 3.96
C ASN A 5 4.69 34.06 3.48
N PRO A 6 5.14 33.72 2.26
CA PRO A 6 4.90 32.39 1.66
C PRO A 6 5.68 31.26 2.35
N LEU A 7 6.59 31.58 3.27
CA LEU A 7 7.45 30.64 3.98
C LEU A 7 6.78 29.99 5.21
N ILE A 8 5.74 30.60 5.77
CA ILE A 8 5.07 30.10 6.99
C ILE A 8 4.38 28.74 6.76
N PRO A 9 3.64 28.52 5.65
CA PRO A 9 3.05 27.21 5.36
C PRO A 9 4.09 26.10 5.20
N TRP A 10 5.23 26.39 4.57
CA TRP A 10 6.31 25.42 4.40
C TRP A 10 6.95 25.01 5.72
N LEU A 11 7.08 25.93 6.68
CA LEU A 11 7.61 25.61 8.00
C LEU A 11 6.71 24.64 8.78
N TYR A 12 5.39 24.72 8.61
CA TYR A 12 4.45 23.77 9.24
C TYR A 12 4.48 22.39 8.61
N VAL A 13 4.72 22.30 7.30
CA VAL A 13 4.77 21.02 6.56
C VAL A 13 6.16 20.38 6.62
N ALA A 14 7.21 21.18 6.84
CA ALA A 14 8.60 20.73 6.95
C ALA A 14 8.82 19.55 7.92
N PRO A 15 8.34 19.52 9.17
CA PRO A 15 8.56 18.38 10.07
C PRO A 15 7.95 17.08 9.54
N THR A 16 6.76 17.14 8.93
CA THR A 16 6.13 15.96 8.32
C THR A 16 6.92 15.48 7.11
N LEU A 17 7.36 16.39 6.24
CA LEU A 17 8.18 16.04 5.08
C LEU A 17 9.53 15.45 5.48
N LEU A 18 10.16 15.96 6.54
CA LEU A 18 11.41 15.41 7.06
C LEU A 18 11.23 13.97 7.55
N ILE A 19 10.16 13.69 8.30
CA ILE A 19 9.87 12.34 8.78
C ILE A 19 9.58 11.41 7.60
N LEU A 20 8.74 11.82 6.63
CA LEU A 20 8.47 11.04 5.42
C LEU A 20 9.74 10.80 4.60
N ALA A 21 10.60 11.81 4.47
CA ALA A 21 11.86 11.68 3.76
C ALA A 21 12.78 10.65 4.46
N ALA A 22 12.90 10.71 5.78
CA ALA A 22 13.76 9.81 6.54
C ALA A 22 13.24 8.35 6.58
N TYR A 23 11.93 8.15 6.75
CA TYR A 23 11.35 6.83 6.99
C TYR A 23 10.73 6.16 5.78
N LEU A 24 10.41 6.90 4.72
CA LEU A 24 9.85 6.36 3.49
C LEU A 24 10.80 6.55 2.31
N VAL A 25 11.21 7.79 2.04
CA VAL A 25 11.97 8.11 0.83
C VAL A 25 13.38 7.53 0.90
N TYR A 26 14.11 7.76 2.00
CA TYR A 26 15.47 7.25 2.19
C TYR A 26 15.56 5.72 2.05
N PRO A 27 14.75 4.90 2.77
CA PRO A 27 14.81 3.46 2.60
C PRO A 27 14.37 3.02 1.20
N THR A 28 13.43 3.72 0.56
CA THR A 28 13.02 3.43 -0.83
C THR A 28 14.16 3.67 -1.82
N LEU A 29 14.88 4.78 -1.69
CA LEU A 29 16.05 5.06 -2.52
C LEU A 29 17.16 4.04 -2.26
N ASN A 30 17.35 3.63 -1.01
CA ASN A 30 18.31 2.60 -0.66
C ASN A 30 17.95 1.24 -1.25
N THR A 31 16.67 0.81 -1.19
CA THR A 31 16.23 -0.44 -1.81
C THR A 31 16.34 -0.40 -3.34
N LEU A 32 16.07 0.75 -3.96
CA LEU A 32 16.31 0.95 -5.39
C LEU A 32 17.80 0.81 -5.73
N TYR A 33 18.70 1.43 -4.96
CA TYR A 33 20.14 1.25 -5.16
C TYR A 33 20.55 -0.21 -5.00
N LEU A 34 20.15 -0.87 -3.91
CA LEU A 34 20.43 -2.28 -3.63
C LEU A 34 19.91 -3.22 -4.72
N SER A 35 18.81 -2.87 -5.41
CA SER A 35 18.27 -3.71 -6.49
C SER A 35 19.18 -3.83 -7.72
N PHE A 36 20.14 -2.91 -7.89
CA PHE A 36 21.18 -2.99 -8.92
C PHE A 36 22.43 -3.77 -8.49
N LEU A 37 22.52 -4.15 -7.21
CA LEU A 37 23.61 -4.95 -6.68
C LEU A 37 23.24 -6.44 -6.66
N ASP A 38 24.25 -7.30 -6.54
CA ASP A 38 24.07 -8.74 -6.41
C ASP A 38 23.34 -9.09 -5.09
N LYS A 39 22.92 -10.34 -4.93
CA LYS A 39 22.21 -10.86 -3.74
C LYS A 39 22.93 -10.57 -2.41
N ARG A 40 24.26 -10.43 -2.42
CA ARG A 40 25.08 -10.08 -1.25
C ARG A 40 25.36 -8.59 -1.09
N SER A 41 24.87 -7.77 -2.02
CA SER A 41 25.15 -6.32 -2.07
C SER A 41 26.65 -5.97 -2.18
N GLU A 42 27.45 -6.90 -2.72
CA GLU A 42 28.92 -6.76 -2.83
C GLU A 42 29.37 -6.29 -4.22
N SER A 43 28.59 -6.55 -5.27
CA SER A 43 28.96 -6.26 -6.66
C SER A 43 27.79 -5.64 -7.41
N PHE A 44 28.08 -4.64 -8.25
CA PHE A 44 27.08 -4.01 -9.11
C PHE A 44 26.78 -4.90 -10.31
N VAL A 45 25.56 -5.43 -10.39
CA VAL A 45 25.10 -6.34 -11.47
C VAL A 45 24.22 -5.64 -12.50
N GLY A 46 23.91 -4.34 -12.29
CA GLY A 46 23.11 -3.54 -13.19
C GLY A 46 21.70 -4.09 -13.35
N LEU A 47 21.26 -4.31 -14.60
CA LEU A 47 19.89 -4.75 -14.91
C LEU A 47 19.68 -6.28 -14.90
N LYS A 48 20.70 -7.07 -14.52
CA LYS A 48 20.62 -8.54 -14.54
C LYS A 48 19.50 -9.07 -13.62
N ASN A 49 19.30 -8.45 -12.46
CA ASN A 49 18.24 -8.82 -11.52
C ASN A 49 16.85 -8.63 -12.15
N TYR A 50 16.64 -7.54 -12.88
CA TYR A 50 15.38 -7.27 -13.57
C TYR A 50 15.13 -8.27 -14.71
N ALA A 51 16.15 -8.60 -15.51
CA ALA A 51 16.02 -9.63 -16.54
C ALA A 51 15.66 -11.00 -15.94
N TRP A 52 16.25 -11.36 -14.78
CA TRP A 52 15.93 -12.59 -14.06
C TRP A 52 14.47 -12.62 -13.59
N VAL A 53 13.95 -11.51 -13.08
CA VAL A 53 12.55 -11.37 -12.64
C VAL A 53 11.56 -11.71 -13.77
N PHE A 54 11.85 -11.31 -15.02
CA PHE A 54 10.97 -11.61 -16.15
C PHE A 54 11.22 -12.97 -16.81
N THR A 55 12.37 -13.61 -16.57
CA THR A 55 12.75 -14.88 -17.20
C THR A 55 12.47 -16.09 -16.31
N SER A 56 12.54 -15.91 -14.98
CA SER A 56 12.36 -16.97 -14.00
C SER A 56 10.91 -17.49 -13.96
N SER A 57 10.74 -18.81 -14.06
CA SER A 57 9.43 -19.49 -13.98
C SER A 57 8.76 -19.25 -12.64
N THR A 58 9.52 -19.30 -11.54
CA THR A 58 9.02 -19.03 -10.19
C THR A 58 8.46 -17.62 -10.07
N MET A 59 9.16 -16.63 -10.62
CA MET A 59 8.74 -15.23 -10.55
C MET A 59 7.49 -14.98 -11.40
N ARG A 60 7.38 -15.59 -12.59
CA ARG A 60 6.17 -15.53 -13.42
C ARG A 60 4.95 -16.13 -12.71
N THR A 61 5.11 -17.27 -12.04
CA THR A 61 4.04 -17.88 -11.26
C THR A 61 3.64 -16.98 -10.09
N ALA A 62 4.61 -16.40 -9.38
CA ALA A 62 4.34 -15.47 -8.29
C ALA A 62 3.59 -14.21 -8.78
N PHE A 63 3.98 -13.63 -9.92
CA PHE A 63 3.27 -12.50 -10.53
C PHE A 63 1.86 -12.85 -10.93
N ARG A 64 1.65 -13.98 -11.61
CA ARG A 64 0.31 -14.42 -12.02
C ARG A 64 -0.58 -14.66 -10.80
N ASN A 65 -0.06 -15.31 -9.76
CA ASN A 65 -0.81 -15.57 -8.55
C ASN A 65 -1.15 -14.26 -7.82
N ASN A 66 -0.21 -13.32 -7.70
CA ASN A 66 -0.48 -12.01 -7.10
C ASN A 66 -1.51 -11.22 -7.90
N LEU A 67 -1.42 -11.24 -9.24
CA LEU A 67 -2.38 -10.54 -10.09
C LEU A 67 -3.78 -11.15 -9.99
N LEU A 68 -3.88 -12.47 -10.04
CA LEU A 68 -5.14 -13.18 -9.83
C LEU A 68 -5.70 -12.90 -8.44
N TRP A 69 -4.84 -12.89 -7.42
CA TRP A 69 -5.24 -12.59 -6.06
C TRP A 69 -5.80 -11.17 -5.96
N ILE A 70 -5.09 -10.15 -6.43
CA ILE A 70 -5.57 -8.76 -6.43
C ILE A 70 -6.91 -8.64 -7.17
N VAL A 71 -7.00 -9.16 -8.39
CA VAL A 71 -8.23 -9.00 -9.19
C VAL A 71 -9.40 -9.75 -8.56
N LEU A 72 -9.26 -11.04 -8.26
CA LEU A 72 -10.36 -11.87 -7.78
C LEU A 72 -10.73 -11.52 -6.35
N PHE A 73 -9.75 -11.37 -5.45
CA PHE A 73 -10.01 -11.07 -4.05
C PHE A 73 -10.61 -9.67 -3.90
N THR A 74 -10.05 -8.64 -4.56
CA THR A 74 -10.60 -7.29 -4.48
C THR A 74 -11.98 -7.21 -5.13
N ALA A 75 -12.19 -7.80 -6.31
CA ALA A 75 -13.50 -7.80 -6.94
C ALA A 75 -14.56 -8.48 -6.06
N LEU A 76 -14.24 -9.63 -5.48
CA LEU A 76 -15.16 -10.38 -4.63
C LEU A 76 -15.47 -9.65 -3.32
N THR A 77 -14.46 -9.15 -2.62
CA THR A 77 -14.64 -8.42 -1.35
C THR A 77 -15.38 -7.10 -1.55
N VAL A 78 -15.07 -6.34 -2.59
CA VAL A 78 -15.78 -5.09 -2.93
C VAL A 78 -17.22 -5.39 -3.34
N SER A 79 -17.46 -6.40 -4.18
CA SER A 79 -18.81 -6.74 -4.62
C SER A 79 -19.68 -7.20 -3.46
N LEU A 80 -19.18 -8.11 -2.62
CA LEU A 80 -19.91 -8.57 -1.43
C LEU A 80 -20.14 -7.44 -0.43
N GLY A 81 -19.11 -6.63 -0.17
CA GLY A 81 -19.22 -5.46 0.72
C GLY A 81 -20.27 -4.47 0.22
N LEU A 82 -20.32 -4.21 -1.08
CA LEU A 82 -21.31 -3.33 -1.70
C LEU A 82 -22.73 -3.92 -1.64
N ILE A 83 -22.90 -5.21 -1.93
CA ILE A 83 -24.20 -5.91 -1.81
C ILE A 83 -24.72 -5.78 -0.37
N LEU A 84 -23.89 -6.09 0.62
CA LEU A 84 -24.25 -5.97 2.04
C LEU A 84 -24.56 -4.53 2.43
N ALA A 85 -23.78 -3.56 1.94
CA ALA A 85 -24.02 -2.14 2.21
C ALA A 85 -25.37 -1.67 1.65
N VAL A 86 -25.71 -2.06 0.42
CA VAL A 86 -27.00 -1.71 -0.22
C VAL A 86 -28.17 -2.41 0.46
N MET A 87 -28.02 -3.67 0.87
CA MET A 87 -29.07 -4.40 1.60
C MET A 87 -29.30 -3.84 3.01
N ALA A 88 -28.26 -3.32 3.66
CA ALA A 88 -28.36 -2.69 4.96
C ALA A 88 -28.91 -1.26 4.90
N ASP A 89 -28.90 -0.64 3.71
CA ASP A 89 -29.48 0.68 3.47
C ASP A 89 -31.00 0.60 3.62
N ARG A 90 -31.58 1.41 4.51
CA ARG A 90 -33.02 1.47 4.88
C ARG A 90 -33.54 0.46 5.92
N VAL A 91 -32.69 -0.25 6.65
CA VAL A 91 -33.14 -1.08 7.78
C VAL A 91 -33.30 -0.24 9.04
N ARG A 92 -34.37 -0.45 9.83
CA ARG A 92 -34.62 0.30 11.10
C ARG A 92 -33.48 0.21 12.14
N TYR A 93 -32.62 -0.80 12.02
CA TYR A 93 -31.43 -1.04 12.85
C TYR A 93 -30.10 -0.84 12.11
N GLU A 94 -30.09 0.00 11.06
CA GLU A 94 -28.93 0.29 10.20
C GLU A 94 -27.62 0.53 10.98
N SER A 95 -27.70 1.28 12.09
CA SER A 95 -26.53 1.59 12.92
C SER A 95 -25.88 0.34 13.55
N SER A 96 -26.67 -0.65 13.96
CA SER A 96 -26.13 -1.89 14.56
C SER A 96 -25.56 -2.81 13.51
N VAL A 97 -26.20 -2.91 12.34
CA VAL A 97 -25.74 -3.72 11.21
C VAL A 97 -24.39 -3.20 10.68
N LYS A 98 -24.26 -1.87 10.50
CA LYS A 98 -23.01 -1.24 10.07
C LYS A 98 -21.89 -1.50 11.08
N SER A 99 -22.13 -1.33 12.38
CA SER A 99 -21.12 -1.60 13.42
C SER A 99 -20.59 -3.02 13.37
N THR A 100 -21.43 -4.04 13.21
CA THR A 100 -20.98 -5.45 13.12
C THR A 100 -20.16 -5.73 11.85
N ILE A 101 -20.56 -5.14 10.71
CA ILE A 101 -19.83 -5.29 9.44
C ILE A 101 -18.46 -4.59 9.50
N PHE A 102 -18.37 -3.46 10.19
CA PHE A 102 -17.13 -2.68 10.31
C PHE A 102 -16.24 -3.11 11.48
N LEU A 103 -16.77 -3.85 12.46
CA LEU A 103 -16.04 -4.30 13.65
C LEU A 103 -14.73 -5.06 13.32
N PRO A 104 -14.68 -5.97 12.33
CA PRO A 104 -13.46 -6.70 12.02
C PRO A 104 -12.30 -5.80 11.58
N MET A 105 -12.58 -4.64 10.98
CA MET A 105 -11.52 -3.68 10.61
C MET A 105 -10.92 -2.96 11.82
N ALA A 106 -11.63 -2.91 12.96
CA ALA A 106 -11.10 -2.39 14.21
C ALA A 106 -10.21 -3.41 14.93
N ILE A 107 -10.36 -4.71 14.61
CA ILE A 107 -9.51 -5.77 15.13
C ILE A 107 -8.20 -5.75 14.35
N SER A 108 -7.09 -5.53 15.05
CA SER A 108 -5.75 -5.51 14.45
C SER A 108 -5.43 -6.85 13.79
N PHE A 109 -4.83 -6.82 12.60
CA PHE A 109 -4.36 -8.01 11.88
C PHE A 109 -3.29 -8.80 12.65
N VAL A 110 -2.70 -8.24 13.72
CA VAL A 110 -1.73 -8.92 14.60
C VAL A 110 -2.43 -9.84 15.63
N GLY A 111 -3.73 -9.65 15.87
CA GLY A 111 -4.52 -10.44 16.83
C GLY A 111 -5.56 -11.37 16.20
N ALA A 112 -5.56 -11.50 14.87
CA ALA A 112 -6.44 -12.38 14.08
C ALA A 112 -5.64 -13.56 13.52
#